data_AF-A0A7U6QL29-F1
#
_entry.id   AF-A0A7U6QL29-F1
#
_cell.length_a   1.000
_cell.length_b   1.000
_cell.length_c   1.000
_cell.angle_alpha   90.00
_cell.angle_beta   90.00
_cell.angle_gamma   90.00
#
_symmetry.space_group_name_H-M   'P 1'
#
loop_
_entity.id
_entity.type
_entity.pdbx_description
1 polymer ?
#
loop_
_entity_poly.entity_id
_entity_poly.type
_entity_poly.pdbx_seq_one_letter_code
_entity_poly.pdbx_strand_id
1 'polypeptide(L)'
;MDKNKIDNLDDTLDWEYMSDFYTNEDKEIGDLEDYIVSADETPTDENILGNEEDDTLRQILDDVKKVRECNDSGKNVAEIATVLDMDEEYVTLILMTLNGNPEDSNDLAIAHLIELG
;
A
#
# COMPACT_ATOMS: atom_id res chain seq x y z
N MET A 1 -3.83 36.63 28.76
CA MET A 1 -3.84 36.12 27.37
C MET A 1 -2.81 35.02 27.33
N ASP A 2 -3.26 33.81 27.64
CA ASP A 2 -2.45 32.61 27.68
C ASP A 2 -2.03 32.22 26.27
N LYS A 3 -0.72 32.25 26.02
CA LYS A 3 -0.11 31.64 24.85
C LYS A 3 0.26 30.22 25.25
N ASN A 4 -0.67 29.28 25.05
CA ASN A 4 -0.35 27.87 25.04
C ASN A 4 0.61 27.62 23.87
N LYS A 5 1.91 27.70 24.17
CA LYS A 5 2.98 27.25 23.29
C LYS A 5 3.07 25.75 23.53
N ILE A 6 2.70 24.96 22.52
CA ILE A 6 2.86 23.52 22.54
C ILE A 6 4.35 23.25 22.35
N ASP A 7 5.13 23.31 23.42
CA ASP A 7 6.53 22.91 23.44
C ASP A 7 6.58 21.40 23.77
N ASN A 8 6.26 20.57 22.78
CA ASN A 8 6.36 19.11 22.87
C ASN A 8 6.69 18.51 21.49
N LEU A 9 7.67 19.08 20.79
CA LEU A 9 8.55 18.24 19.97
C LEU A 9 9.80 18.05 20.82
N ASP A 10 10.08 16.81 21.18
CA ASP A 10 11.36 16.45 21.77
C ASP A 10 12.42 16.65 20.69
N ASP A 11 13.23 17.70 20.81
CA ASP A 11 14.31 18.03 19.86
C ASP A 11 15.32 16.86 19.68
N THR A 12 15.25 15.81 20.52
CA THR A 12 16.05 14.59 20.38
C THR A 12 15.46 13.56 19.41
N LEU A 13 14.20 13.73 18.99
CA LEU A 13 13.54 12.93 17.94
C LEU A 13 13.72 13.52 16.53
N ASP A 14 14.29 14.72 16.43
CA ASP A 14 14.68 15.28 15.14
C ASP A 14 15.85 14.49 14.58
N TRP A 15 15.63 13.88 13.40
CA TRP A 15 16.62 13.07 12.68
C TRP A 15 17.94 13.84 12.42
N GLU A 16 17.89 15.17 12.44
CA GLU A 16 19.04 16.05 12.32
C GLU A 16 19.97 16.01 13.56
N TYR A 17 19.44 15.73 14.75
CA TYR A 17 20.17 15.77 16.03
C TYR A 17 20.49 14.40 16.63
N MET A 18 20.04 13.31 16.01
CA MET A 18 20.44 11.96 16.41
C MET A 18 21.89 11.71 15.98
N SER A 19 22.84 12.17 16.79
CA SER A 19 24.30 11.99 16.60
C SER A 19 24.70 10.55 16.28
N ASP A 20 23.92 9.61 16.79
CA ASP A 20 24.14 8.18 16.68
C ASP A 20 23.94 7.67 15.24
N PHE A 21 23.16 8.37 14.40
CA PHE A 21 23.03 8.06 12.96
C PHE A 21 24.25 8.48 12.14
N TYR A 22 24.97 9.51 12.57
CA TYR A 22 26.19 9.99 11.91
C TYR A 22 27.46 9.34 12.45
N THR A 23 27.34 8.59 13.54
CA THR A 23 28.46 7.85 14.12
C THR A 23 28.54 6.51 13.38
N ASN A 24 29.40 6.47 12.37
CA ASN A 24 29.69 5.25 11.62
C ASN A 24 30.34 4.22 12.56
N GLU A 25 29.54 3.39 13.24
CA GLU A 25 29.99 2.03 13.51
C GLU A 25 30.19 1.38 12.14
N ASP A 26 31.37 0.79 11.92
CA ASP A 26 31.84 0.20 10.65
C ASP A 26 30.86 -0.86 10.11
N LYS A 27 29.74 -0.41 9.55
CA LYS A 27 28.82 -1.23 8.77
C LYS A 27 29.43 -1.31 7.38
N GLU A 28 29.83 -2.52 7.01
CA GLU A 28 30.21 -2.84 5.64
C GLU A 28 29.00 -2.57 4.74
N ILE A 29 28.97 -1.40 4.11
CA ILE A 29 27.97 -1.06 3.08
C ILE A 29 28.49 -1.70 1.79
N GLY A 30 27.74 -2.64 1.23
CA GLY A 30 28.05 -3.28 -0.05
C GLY A 30 27.99 -2.28 -1.21
N ASP A 31 28.44 -2.71 -2.39
CA ASP A 31 28.31 -1.88 -3.59
C ASP A 31 26.82 -1.77 -3.96
N LEU A 32 26.43 -0.68 -4.65
CA LEU A 32 25.01 -0.41 -4.95
C LEU A 32 24.39 -1.56 -5.77
N GLU A 33 25.20 -2.16 -6.61
CA GLU A 33 24.91 -3.32 -7.45
C GLU A 33 24.56 -4.57 -6.64
N ASP A 34 25.01 -4.69 -5.40
CA ASP A 34 24.68 -5.81 -4.51
C ASP A 34 23.26 -5.68 -3.91
N TYR A 35 22.71 -4.47 -3.89
CA TYR A 35 21.35 -4.18 -3.40
C TYR A 35 20.31 -4.03 -4.52
N ILE A 36 20.77 -3.85 -5.75
CA ILE A 36 19.89 -3.89 -6.92
C ILE A 36 19.58 -5.37 -7.18
N VAL A 37 18.44 -5.83 -6.65
CA VAL A 37 17.76 -7.02 -7.18
C VAL A 37 17.67 -6.81 -8.69
N SER A 38 18.29 -7.73 -9.45
CA SER A 38 18.36 -7.62 -10.91
C SER A 38 16.96 -7.34 -11.45
N ALA A 39 16.81 -6.32 -12.31
CA ALA A 39 15.53 -5.89 -12.87
C ALA A 39 14.78 -6.99 -13.68
N ASP A 40 15.35 -8.19 -13.81
CA ASP A 40 14.75 -9.39 -14.38
C ASP A 40 13.91 -10.18 -13.36
N GLU A 41 14.07 -9.89 -12.06
CA GLU A 41 13.19 -10.35 -11.00
C GLU A 41 12.19 -9.23 -10.68
N THR A 42 11.29 -8.94 -11.63
CA THR A 42 10.04 -8.30 -11.24
C THR A 42 9.40 -9.21 -10.19
N PRO A 43 9.18 -8.75 -8.95
CA PRO A 43 8.51 -9.58 -7.97
C PRO A 43 7.14 -9.92 -8.55
N THR A 44 6.95 -11.20 -8.87
CA THR A 44 5.65 -11.73 -9.28
C THR A 44 4.73 -11.59 -8.07
N ASP A 45 3.41 -11.48 -8.32
CA ASP A 45 2.44 -11.43 -7.24
C ASP A 45 2.65 -12.59 -6.23
N GLU A 46 3.06 -13.77 -6.71
CA GLU A 46 3.43 -14.94 -5.89
C GLU A 46 4.68 -14.78 -5.02
N ASN A 47 5.64 -13.93 -5.38
CA ASN A 47 6.82 -13.64 -4.54
C ASN A 47 6.53 -12.61 -3.44
N ILE A 48 5.50 -11.78 -3.61
CA ILE A 48 5.08 -10.74 -2.65
C ILE A 48 4.07 -11.32 -1.64
N LEU A 49 3.15 -12.17 -2.12
CA LEU A 49 2.30 -13.01 -1.29
C LEU A 49 3.15 -14.11 -0.64
N GLY A 50 3.76 -13.82 0.51
CA GLY A 50 4.52 -14.80 1.29
C GLY A 50 3.76 -16.12 1.41
N ASN A 51 4.46 -17.26 1.27
CA ASN A 51 3.88 -18.59 1.04
C ASN A 51 2.75 -19.07 2.00
N GLU A 52 2.46 -18.36 3.10
CA GLU A 52 1.42 -18.73 4.07
C GLU A 52 0.55 -17.54 4.59
N GLU A 53 0.84 -16.30 4.17
CA GLU A 53 0.11 -15.07 4.56
C GLU A 53 -0.28 -14.40 3.23
N ASP A 54 -1.53 -14.37 2.76
CA ASP A 54 -2.69 -13.94 3.50
C ASP A 54 -3.94 -14.32 2.66
N ASP A 55 -4.74 -15.27 3.13
CA ASP A 55 -5.99 -15.66 2.46
C ASP A 55 -6.94 -14.45 2.31
N THR A 56 -6.84 -13.48 3.21
CA THR A 56 -7.58 -12.21 3.16
C THR A 56 -7.12 -11.38 1.96
N LEU A 57 -5.81 -11.18 1.79
CA LEU A 57 -5.26 -10.41 0.67
C LEU A 57 -5.62 -11.02 -0.68
N ARG A 58 -5.59 -12.36 -0.77
CA ARG A 58 -6.02 -13.08 -1.99
C ARG A 58 -7.49 -12.84 -2.31
N GLN A 59 -8.34 -12.82 -1.29
CA GLN A 59 -9.75 -12.51 -1.46
C GLN A 59 -9.95 -11.07 -1.93
N ILE A 60 -9.28 -10.11 -1.28
CA ILE A 60 -9.34 -8.69 -1.66
C ILE A 60 -8.84 -8.49 -3.11
N LEU A 61 -7.76 -9.17 -3.49
CA LEU A 61 -7.22 -9.13 -4.86
C LEU A 61 -8.25 -9.60 -5.90
N ASP A 62 -8.97 -10.69 -5.62
CA ASP A 62 -10.03 -11.20 -6.49
C ASP A 62 -11.22 -10.24 -6.55
N ASP A 63 -11.59 -9.64 -5.42
CA ASP A 63 -12.66 -8.64 -5.32
C ASP A 63 -12.33 -7.39 -6.14
N VAL A 64 -11.09 -6.88 -6.03
CA VAL A 64 -10.60 -5.72 -6.80
C VAL A 64 -10.69 -5.98 -8.30
N LYS A 65 -10.29 -7.17 -8.76
CA LYS A 65 -10.38 -7.57 -10.17
C LYS A 65 -11.83 -7.56 -10.65
N LYS A 66 -12.74 -8.18 -9.91
CA LYS A 66 -14.17 -8.26 -10.26
C LYS A 66 -14.83 -6.88 -10.28
N VAL A 67 -14.52 -6.03 -9.32
CA VAL A 67 -15.05 -4.66 -9.25
C VAL A 67 -14.51 -3.82 -10.42
N ARG A 68 -13.22 -3.94 -10.76
CA ARG A 68 -12.62 -3.27 -11.91
C ARG A 68 -13.32 -3.67 -13.22
N GLU A 69 -13.50 -4.96 -13.47
CA GLU A 69 -14.20 -5.45 -14.67
C GLU A 69 -15.64 -4.93 -14.76
N CYS A 70 -16.36 -4.88 -13.63
CA CYS A 70 -17.72 -4.37 -13.61
C CYS A 70 -17.79 -2.86 -13.82
N ASN A 71 -16.82 -2.11 -13.28
CA ASN A 71 -16.68 -0.67 -13.48
C ASN A 71 -16.35 -0.32 -14.94
N ASP A 72 -15.43 -1.07 -15.57
CA ASP A 72 -15.09 -0.92 -16.98
C ASP A 72 -16.28 -1.20 -17.92
N SER A 73 -17.21 -2.05 -17.46
CA SER A 73 -18.49 -2.31 -18.14
C SER A 73 -19.51 -1.16 -17.99
N GLY A 74 -19.19 -0.10 -17.24
CA GLY A 74 -20.03 1.07 -17.01
C GLY A 74 -21.12 0.89 -15.95
N LYS A 75 -21.00 -0.11 -15.06
CA LYS A 75 -21.95 -0.31 -13.94
C LYS A 75 -21.68 0.70 -12.82
N ASN A 76 -22.73 1.16 -12.15
CA ASN A 76 -22.61 2.01 -10.96
C ASN A 76 -22.36 1.19 -9.67
N VAL A 77 -21.97 1.86 -8.58
CA VAL A 77 -21.63 1.22 -7.29
C VAL A 77 -22.71 0.24 -6.80
N ALA A 78 -23.98 0.66 -6.78
CA ALA A 78 -25.08 -0.16 -6.29
C ALA A 78 -25.33 -1.39 -7.19
N GLU A 79 -25.16 -1.22 -8.50
CA GLU A 79 -25.23 -2.34 -9.46
C GLU A 79 -24.09 -3.33 -9.25
N ILE A 80 -22.87 -2.85 -8.99
CA ILE A 80 -21.71 -3.70 -8.73
C ILE A 80 -21.89 -4.47 -7.43
N ALA A 81 -22.29 -3.79 -6.35
CA ALA A 81 -22.58 -4.40 -5.05
C ALA A 81 -23.64 -5.50 -5.17
N THR A 82 -24.71 -5.24 -5.92
CA THR A 82 -25.77 -6.24 -6.17
C THR A 82 -25.29 -7.43 -7.01
N VAL A 83 -24.45 -7.19 -8.03
CA VAL A 83 -23.96 -8.26 -8.93
C VAL A 83 -22.94 -9.16 -8.24
N LEU A 84 -22.10 -8.59 -7.39
CA LEU A 84 -21.02 -9.31 -6.70
C LEU A 84 -21.41 -9.80 -5.29
N ASP A 85 -22.62 -9.47 -4.82
CA ASP A 85 -23.09 -9.74 -3.45
C ASP A 85 -22.12 -9.18 -2.40
N MET A 86 -21.67 -7.95 -2.63
CA MET A 86 -20.70 -7.23 -1.79
C MET A 86 -21.36 -6.02 -1.15
N ASP A 87 -20.77 -5.55 -0.05
CA ASP A 87 -21.21 -4.33 0.62
C ASP A 87 -20.93 -3.08 -0.25
N GLU A 88 -21.88 -2.14 -0.31
CA GLU A 88 -21.75 -0.92 -1.11
C GLU A 88 -20.60 0.00 -0.64
N GLU A 89 -20.33 0.05 0.68
CA GLU A 89 -19.22 0.82 1.23
C GLU A 89 -17.87 0.19 0.83
N TYR A 90 -17.80 -1.14 0.81
CA TYR A 90 -16.61 -1.88 0.36
C TYR A 90 -16.33 -1.68 -1.14
N VAL A 91 -17.37 -1.77 -1.98
CA VAL A 91 -17.25 -1.47 -3.43
C VAL A 91 -16.83 -0.02 -3.65
N THR A 92 -17.37 0.91 -2.85
CA THR A 92 -16.99 2.33 -2.90
C THR A 92 -15.51 2.50 -2.56
N LEU A 93 -15.03 1.86 -1.51
CA LEU A 93 -13.62 1.89 -1.10
C LEU A 93 -12.71 1.41 -2.24
N ILE A 94 -13.02 0.25 -2.83
CA ILE A 94 -12.25 -0.30 -3.96
C ILE A 94 -12.20 0.69 -5.13
N LEU A 95 -13.33 1.26 -5.52
CA LEU A 95 -13.40 2.20 -6.64
C LEU A 95 -12.71 3.53 -6.35
N MET A 96 -12.75 4.03 -5.11
CA MET A 96 -11.99 5.21 -4.71
C MET A 96 -10.49 4.96 -4.84
N THR A 97 -10.01 3.80 -4.39
CA THR A 97 -8.59 3.43 -4.48
C THR A 97 -8.14 3.22 -5.93
N LEU A 98 -8.96 2.55 -6.76
CA LEU A 98 -8.74 2.36 -8.19
C LEU A 98 -8.61 3.70 -8.94
N ASN A 99 -9.53 4.63 -8.70
CA ASN A 99 -9.56 5.90 -9.43
C ASN A 99 -8.58 6.94 -8.86
N GLY A 100 -8.17 6.79 -7.59
CA GLY A 100 -7.22 7.66 -6.92
C GLY A 100 -5.77 7.48 -7.38
N ASN A 101 -5.43 6.31 -7.92
CA ASN A 101 -4.06 5.95 -8.32
C ASN A 101 -3.99 5.52 -9.80
N PRO A 102 -4.25 6.41 -10.77
CA PRO A 102 -4.25 6.05 -12.19
C PRO A 102 -2.88 5.58 -12.70
N GLU A 103 -1.79 5.94 -12.02
CA GLU A 103 -0.42 5.48 -12.34
C GLU A 103 -0.14 4.07 -11.80
N ASP A 104 -0.86 3.64 -10.77
CA ASP A 104 -0.68 2.34 -10.11
C ASP A 104 -1.81 1.40 -10.50
N SER A 105 -1.67 0.81 -11.69
CA SER A 105 -2.67 -0.10 -12.26
C SER A 105 -2.65 -1.50 -11.65
N ASN A 106 -1.74 -1.78 -10.70
CA ASN A 106 -1.57 -3.11 -10.16
C ASN A 106 -2.65 -3.43 -9.11
N ASP A 107 -3.47 -4.45 -9.36
CA ASP A 107 -4.51 -4.90 -8.43
C ASP A 107 -3.93 -5.34 -7.09
N LEU A 108 -2.69 -5.85 -7.05
CA LEU A 108 -2.02 -6.24 -5.80
C LEU A 108 -1.70 -5.05 -4.91
N ALA A 109 -1.21 -3.95 -5.49
CA ALA A 109 -0.94 -2.73 -4.74
C ALA A 109 -2.24 -2.16 -4.15
N ILE A 110 -3.31 -2.19 -4.92
CA ILE A 110 -4.65 -1.77 -4.48
C ILE A 110 -5.17 -2.67 -3.36
N ALA A 111 -5.00 -3.99 -3.48
CA ALA A 111 -5.42 -4.94 -2.46
C ALA A 111 -4.70 -4.68 -1.11
N HIS A 112 -3.39 -4.44 -1.14
CA HIS A 112 -2.64 -4.05 0.05
C HIS A 112 -3.07 -2.70 0.62
N LEU A 113 -3.39 -1.71 -0.22
CA LEU A 113 -3.91 -0.42 0.26
C LEU A 113 -5.24 -0.56 0.98
N ILE A 114 -6.09 -1.49 0.54
CA ILE A 114 -7.38 -1.78 1.18
C ILE A 114 -7.18 -2.57 2.47
N GLU A 115 -6.26 -3.53 2.48
CA GLU A 115 -5.92 -4.31 3.67
C GLU A 115 -5.36 -3.44 4.82
N LEU A 116 -4.60 -2.40 4.49
CA LEU A 116 -4.00 -1.47 5.46
C LEU A 116 -4.95 -0.38 5.98
N GLY A 117 -6.09 -0.16 5.32
CA GLY A 117 -7.04 0.93 5.58
C GLY A 117 -8.20 0.55 6.49
#